data_AF-B9KB55-F1
#
_entry.id   AF-B9KB55-F1
#
_cell.length_a   1.000
_cell.length_b   1.000
_cell.length_c   1.000
_cell.angle_alpha   90.00
_cell.angle_beta   90.00
_cell.angle_gamma   90.00
#
_symmetry.space_group_name_H-M   'P 1'
#
loop_
_entity.id
_entity.type
_entity.pdbx_description
1 polymer ?
#
loop_
_entity_poly.entity_id
_entity_poly.type
_entity_poly.pdbx_seq_one_letter_code
_entity_poly.pdbx_strand_id
1 'polypeptide(L)'
;MLRKDIGIDLGTANTLVFLKGKGIVVNEPSVIAIDSSTGEILKVGLEAKNMLGKTPATIKAIRPMKDGVIADYTVALVMLKYFINKAKNGFNFLKPRVVIGVPIGITDVERRAILDAGLEAGASKVFLIEEPMAAAIGSNLNVEEPSGNMVVDIGGGTTEVAVISLGSIVTWESVRIAGDEMDEAIMQYVRETYRVAIGERTAERVKIEIGNVFPSKENDELETTVSGIDLSTGLPRKLTLKGGEVREALRSVVVTIVESVRTTLEKTPPELVSDIIERGIFLTGGGSLLRGLDTLLQKETGISVIRAEEPLTAVAKGAGMVLEKVNILKKLQGAG
;
A
#
# COMPACT_ATOMS: atom_id res chain seq x y z
N MET A 1 26.63 5.18 -12.83
CA MET A 1 26.75 5.57 -11.40
C MET A 1 27.51 4.49 -10.64
N LEU A 2 28.57 4.86 -9.91
CA LEU A 2 29.37 3.91 -9.10
C LEU A 2 28.59 3.41 -7.87
N ARG A 3 27.87 4.30 -7.17
CA ARG A 3 26.95 3.97 -6.07
C ARG A 3 25.50 3.98 -6.58
N LYS A 4 24.72 2.95 -6.23
CA LYS A 4 23.31 2.83 -6.62
C LYS A 4 22.40 3.61 -5.68
N ASP A 5 21.34 4.18 -6.23
CA ASP A 5 20.31 4.95 -5.54
C ASP A 5 18.97 4.21 -5.74
N ILE A 6 18.32 3.86 -4.64
CA ILE A 6 17.17 2.96 -4.61
C ILE A 6 16.01 3.62 -3.87
N GLY A 7 14.82 3.61 -4.47
CA GLY A 7 13.55 3.89 -3.80
C GLY A 7 12.82 2.59 -3.52
N ILE A 8 12.29 2.43 -2.31
CA ILE A 8 11.57 1.23 -1.88
C ILE A 8 10.21 1.66 -1.35
N ASP A 9 9.17 1.08 -1.93
CA ASP A 9 7.86 0.99 -1.31
C ASP A 9 7.83 -0.37 -0.59
N LEU A 10 7.91 -0.36 0.74
CA LEU A 10 7.90 -1.56 1.58
C LEU A 10 6.47 -1.84 2.06
N GLY A 11 5.54 -1.90 1.12
CA GLY A 11 4.12 -2.02 1.40
C GLY A 11 3.73 -3.31 2.10
N THR A 12 2.58 -3.27 2.75
CA THR A 12 2.02 -4.40 3.52
C THR A 12 1.63 -5.59 2.62
N ALA A 13 1.23 -5.33 1.38
CA ALA A 13 0.85 -6.36 0.40
C ALA A 13 1.93 -6.64 -0.65
N ASN A 14 2.56 -5.60 -1.19
CA ASN A 14 3.59 -5.70 -2.23
C ASN A 14 4.77 -4.80 -1.88
N THR A 15 5.97 -5.25 -2.26
CA THR A 15 7.20 -4.48 -2.21
C THR A 15 7.61 -4.11 -3.62
N LEU A 16 7.82 -2.82 -3.87
CA LEU A 16 8.33 -2.31 -5.13
C LEU A 16 9.66 -1.63 -4.92
N VAL A 17 10.59 -1.86 -5.84
CA VAL A 17 11.92 -1.24 -5.81
C VAL A 17 12.18 -0.52 -7.11
N PHE A 18 12.36 0.79 -7.00
CA PHE A 18 12.85 1.65 -8.07
C PHE A 18 14.38 1.74 -8.00
N LEU A 19 15.05 1.49 -9.11
CA LEU A 19 16.48 1.74 -9.27
C LEU A 19 16.68 2.90 -10.23
N LYS A 20 17.39 3.93 -9.76
CA LYS A 20 17.72 5.09 -10.57
C LYS A 20 18.41 4.70 -11.88
N GLY A 21 17.89 5.21 -12.99
CA GLY A 21 18.35 4.92 -14.35
C GLY A 21 17.87 3.57 -14.93
N LYS A 22 17.08 2.79 -14.19
CA LYS A 22 16.45 1.55 -14.68
C LYS A 22 14.93 1.51 -14.49
N GLY A 23 14.37 2.32 -13.60
CA GLY A 23 12.94 2.26 -13.28
C GLY A 23 12.63 1.21 -12.21
N ILE A 24 11.42 0.66 -12.25
CA ILE A 24 11.00 -0.41 -11.34
C ILE A 24 11.72 -1.72 -11.71
N VAL A 25 12.50 -2.26 -10.78
CA VAL A 25 13.31 -3.48 -10.97
C VAL A 25 12.85 -4.64 -10.07
N VAL A 26 12.02 -4.36 -9.07
CA VAL A 26 11.33 -5.37 -8.25
C VAL A 26 9.88 -4.94 -8.11
N ASN A 27 8.97 -5.90 -8.29
CA ASN A 27 7.56 -5.79 -7.98
C ASN A 27 7.09 -7.19 -7.55
N GLU A 28 7.07 -7.42 -6.24
CA GLU A 28 6.85 -8.74 -5.65
C GLU A 28 5.96 -8.59 -4.41
N PRO A 29 5.09 -9.57 -4.10
CA PRO A 29 4.39 -9.61 -2.83
C PRO A 29 5.33 -9.50 -1.62
N SER A 30 4.89 -8.80 -0.57
CA SER A 30 5.60 -8.69 0.71
C SER A 30 5.41 -9.93 1.57
N VAL A 31 5.80 -11.09 1.02
CA VAL A 31 5.62 -12.41 1.63
C VAL A 31 6.92 -13.18 1.59
N ILE A 32 7.21 -13.89 2.67
CA ILE A 32 8.34 -14.80 2.79
C ILE A 32 7.88 -16.14 3.38
N ALA A 33 8.40 -17.23 2.82
CA ALA A 33 8.17 -18.57 3.31
C ALA A 33 9.45 -19.07 3.96
N ILE A 34 9.35 -19.53 5.20
CA ILE A 34 10.45 -20.09 5.97
C ILE A 34 10.15 -21.52 6.42
N ASP A 35 11.19 -22.32 6.63
CA ASP A 35 11.08 -23.55 7.38
C ASP A 35 10.77 -23.22 8.85
N SER A 36 9.68 -23.79 9.36
CA SER A 36 9.19 -23.52 10.72
C SER A 36 10.12 -24.01 11.85
N SER A 37 10.99 -24.98 11.56
CA SER A 37 11.90 -25.58 12.53
C SER A 37 13.29 -24.94 12.50
N THR A 38 13.83 -24.69 11.29
CA THR A 38 15.18 -24.15 11.13
C THR A 38 15.21 -22.63 10.96
N GLY A 39 14.09 -22.01 10.59
CA GLY A 39 14.03 -20.60 10.21
C GLY A 39 14.66 -20.30 8.84
N GLU A 40 15.05 -21.33 8.08
CA GLU A 40 15.65 -21.17 6.75
C GLU A 40 14.66 -20.55 5.77
N ILE A 41 15.14 -19.62 4.94
CA ILE A 41 14.34 -18.97 3.92
C ILE A 41 14.15 -19.93 2.75
N LEU A 42 12.89 -20.30 2.48
CA LEU A 42 12.55 -21.16 1.37
C LEU A 42 12.26 -20.34 0.11
N LYS A 43 11.41 -19.31 0.22
CA LYS A 43 10.98 -18.45 -0.88
C LYS A 43 10.64 -17.04 -0.40
N VAL A 44 10.74 -16.06 -1.30
CA VAL A 44 10.34 -14.66 -1.09
C VAL A 44 9.54 -14.21 -2.31
N GLY A 45 8.56 -13.32 -2.13
CA GLY A 45 7.78 -12.76 -3.23
C GLY A 45 6.62 -13.65 -3.66
N LEU A 46 6.36 -13.70 -4.97
CA LEU A 46 5.19 -14.38 -5.54
C LEU A 46 5.13 -15.87 -5.19
N GLU A 47 6.28 -16.55 -5.20
CA GLU A 47 6.36 -17.96 -4.82
C GLU A 47 5.95 -18.18 -3.36
N ALA A 48 6.31 -17.27 -2.44
CA ALA A 48 5.90 -17.34 -1.05
C ALA A 48 4.41 -16.97 -0.87
N LYS A 49 3.90 -15.93 -1.57
CA LYS A 49 2.46 -15.60 -1.58
C LYS A 49 1.61 -16.79 -2.04
N ASN A 50 2.13 -17.59 -2.98
CA ASN A 50 1.43 -18.77 -3.47
C ASN A 50 1.19 -19.86 -2.40
N MET A 51 1.97 -19.84 -1.32
CA MET A 51 1.88 -20.78 -0.20
C MET A 51 0.89 -20.35 0.89
N LEU A 52 0.48 -19.07 0.94
CA LEU A 52 -0.45 -18.57 1.98
C LEU A 52 -1.75 -19.38 2.01
N GLY A 53 -2.10 -19.86 3.20
CA GLY A 53 -3.27 -20.72 3.45
C GLY A 53 -3.16 -22.15 2.92
N LYS A 54 -1.98 -22.56 2.43
CA LYS A 54 -1.72 -23.89 1.83
C LYS A 54 -0.48 -24.58 2.39
N THR A 55 0.15 -24.03 3.43
CA THR A 55 1.39 -24.57 3.98
C THR A 55 1.15 -25.82 4.83
N PRO A 56 2.01 -26.86 4.73
CA PRO A 56 2.10 -27.89 5.77
C PRO A 56 2.66 -27.29 7.07
N ALA A 57 2.58 -28.03 8.18
CA ALA A 57 3.09 -27.57 9.47
C ALA A 57 4.59 -27.20 9.46
N THR A 58 5.37 -27.77 8.53
CA THR A 58 6.81 -27.50 8.39
C THR A 58 7.13 -26.18 7.73
N ILE A 59 6.20 -25.53 7.03
CA ILE A 59 6.42 -24.27 6.30
C ILE A 59 5.56 -23.17 6.91
N LYS A 60 6.15 -22.00 7.13
CA LYS A 60 5.43 -20.81 7.57
C LYS A 60 5.55 -19.72 6.51
N ALA A 61 4.44 -19.35 5.88
CA ALA A 61 4.36 -18.19 5.00
C ALA A 61 3.92 -16.97 5.83
N ILE A 62 4.70 -15.88 5.76
CA ILE A 62 4.61 -14.72 6.66
C ILE A 62 4.55 -13.44 5.84
N ARG A 63 3.64 -12.53 6.22
CA ARG A 63 3.65 -11.12 5.82
C ARG A 63 4.28 -10.33 6.97
N PRO A 64 5.54 -9.90 6.87
CA PRO A 64 6.23 -9.27 8.00
C PRO A 64 5.88 -7.78 8.18
N MET A 65 5.22 -7.20 7.18
CA MET A 65 4.68 -5.85 7.21
C MET A 65 3.19 -5.92 7.54
N LYS A 66 2.71 -5.05 8.41
CA LYS A 66 1.29 -4.88 8.75
C LYS A 66 1.03 -3.42 9.09
N ASP A 67 -0.13 -2.89 8.69
CA ASP A 67 -0.53 -1.49 8.93
C ASP A 67 0.54 -0.46 8.49
N GLY A 68 1.26 -0.74 7.41
CA GLY A 68 2.34 0.12 6.90
C GLY A 68 3.65 0.08 7.69
N VAL A 69 3.77 -0.77 8.71
CA VAL A 69 4.95 -0.86 9.60
C VAL A 69 5.47 -2.29 9.73
N ILE A 70 6.65 -2.43 10.36
CA ILE A 70 7.28 -3.73 10.63
C ILE A 70 6.55 -4.42 11.79
N ALA A 71 5.89 -5.54 11.51
CA ALA A 71 5.26 -6.40 12.52
C ALA A 71 6.19 -7.51 13.02
N ASP A 72 7.10 -7.98 12.15
CA ASP A 72 8.13 -8.97 12.49
C ASP A 72 9.49 -8.48 11.98
N TYR A 73 10.33 -7.97 12.89
CA TYR A 73 11.60 -7.32 12.54
C TYR A 73 12.58 -8.27 11.85
N THR A 74 12.78 -9.47 12.40
CA THR A 74 13.74 -10.43 11.86
C THR A 74 13.36 -10.85 10.44
N VAL A 75 12.06 -11.11 10.24
CA VAL A 75 11.54 -11.53 8.94
C VAL A 75 11.53 -10.36 7.93
N ALA A 76 11.17 -9.14 8.36
CA ALA A 76 11.21 -7.94 7.53
C ALA A 76 12.63 -7.60 7.07
N LEU A 77 13.62 -7.67 7.97
CA LEU A 77 15.03 -7.43 7.67
C LEU A 77 15.53 -8.38 6.56
N VAL A 78 15.22 -9.67 6.71
CA VAL A 78 15.60 -10.69 5.73
C VAL A 78 14.96 -10.42 4.37
N MET A 79 13.67 -10.09 4.35
CA MET A 79 12.93 -9.77 3.14
C MET A 79 13.49 -8.51 2.46
N LEU A 80 13.76 -7.45 3.22
CA LEU A 80 14.33 -6.20 2.73
C LEU A 80 15.73 -6.43 2.14
N LYS A 81 16.57 -7.22 2.83
CA LYS A 81 17.90 -7.62 2.33
C LYS A 81 17.81 -8.39 1.02
N TYR A 82 16.85 -9.30 0.89
CA TYR A 82 16.60 -10.01 -0.36
C TYR A 82 16.25 -9.03 -1.49
N PHE A 83 15.30 -8.12 -1.28
CA PHE A 83 14.87 -7.17 -2.33
C PHE A 83 15.95 -6.15 -2.70
N ILE A 84 16.73 -5.64 -1.74
CA ILE A 84 17.88 -4.77 -2.03
C ILE A 84 18.92 -5.52 -2.87
N ASN A 85 19.23 -6.77 -2.54
CA ASN A 85 20.18 -7.57 -3.32
C ASN A 85 19.66 -7.90 -4.72
N LYS A 86 18.37 -8.23 -4.85
CA LYS A 86 17.71 -8.45 -6.15
C LYS A 86 17.77 -7.19 -7.02
N ALA A 87 17.48 -6.01 -6.46
CA ALA A 87 17.56 -4.73 -7.16
C ALA A 87 19.00 -4.37 -7.59
N LYS A 88 20.00 -4.75 -6.78
CA LYS A 88 21.41 -4.56 -7.13
C LYS A 88 21.88 -5.44 -8.30
N ASN A 89 21.20 -6.54 -8.63
CA ASN A 89 21.53 -7.43 -9.75
C ASN A 89 23.05 -7.73 -9.88
N GLY A 90 23.66 -8.32 -8.84
CA GLY A 90 25.06 -8.77 -8.83
C GLY A 90 25.94 -8.27 -7.68
N PHE A 91 27.22 -8.66 -7.69
CA PHE A 91 28.25 -8.31 -6.70
C PHE A 91 28.74 -6.86 -6.84
N ASN A 92 27.92 -5.89 -6.46
CA ASN A 92 28.38 -4.53 -6.23
C ASN A 92 28.94 -4.39 -4.80
N PHE A 93 30.26 -4.14 -4.69
CA PHE A 93 30.95 -3.89 -3.41
C PHE A 93 30.45 -2.64 -2.68
N LEU A 94 29.96 -1.63 -3.41
CA LEU A 94 29.44 -0.41 -2.82
C LEU A 94 27.98 -0.58 -2.35
N LYS A 95 27.75 -0.29 -1.07
CA LYS A 95 26.41 -0.23 -0.47
C LYS A 95 25.60 0.94 -1.08
N PRO A 96 24.32 0.73 -1.46
CA PRO A 96 23.48 1.77 -2.08
C PRO A 96 23.02 2.83 -1.07
N ARG A 97 22.50 3.96 -1.56
CA ARG A 97 21.60 4.81 -0.75
C ARG A 97 20.17 4.33 -0.98
N VAL A 98 19.37 4.29 0.08
CA VAL A 98 18.01 3.78 0.06
C VAL A 98 17.07 4.83 0.63
N VAL A 99 15.93 5.02 -0.02
CA VAL A 99 14.78 5.76 0.52
C VAL A 99 13.63 4.77 0.66
N ILE A 100 12.97 4.75 1.82
CA ILE A 100 11.85 3.84 2.11
C ILE A 100 10.60 4.67 2.38
N GLY A 101 9.50 4.34 1.71
CA GLY A 101 8.17 4.89 1.98
C GLY A 101 7.65 4.44 3.35
N VAL A 102 7.05 5.35 4.10
CA VAL A 102 6.41 5.07 5.40
C VAL A 102 5.08 5.83 5.52
N PRO A 103 4.08 5.32 6.25
CA PRO A 103 2.85 6.06 6.52
C PRO A 103 3.14 7.32 7.34
N ILE A 104 2.31 8.36 7.23
CA ILE A 104 2.55 9.62 7.95
C ILE A 104 2.42 9.41 9.46
N GLY A 105 1.42 8.62 9.87
CA GLY A 105 1.09 8.31 11.27
C GLY A 105 2.07 7.35 11.97
N ILE A 106 3.21 7.04 11.37
CA ILE A 106 4.23 6.15 11.95
C ILE A 106 4.89 6.75 13.21
N THR A 107 5.04 5.93 14.25
CA THR A 107 5.69 6.31 15.52
C THR A 107 7.22 6.36 15.39
N ASP A 108 7.90 7.06 16.32
CA ASP A 108 9.37 7.12 16.33
C ASP A 108 10.03 5.74 16.48
N VAL A 109 9.39 4.83 17.21
CA VAL A 109 9.87 3.45 17.39
C VAL A 109 9.81 2.67 16.08
N GLU A 110 8.68 2.77 15.37
CA GLU A 110 8.49 2.14 14.06
C GLU A 110 9.44 2.77 13.00
N ARG A 111 9.62 4.10 13.00
CA ARG A 111 10.60 4.79 12.13
C ARG A 111 12.01 4.27 12.38
N ARG A 112 12.41 4.13 13.65
CA ARG A 112 13.74 3.63 14.01
C ARG A 112 13.95 2.20 13.52
N ALA A 113 12.96 1.33 13.71
CA ALA A 113 13.02 -0.05 13.23
C ALA A 113 13.25 -0.13 11.71
N ILE A 114 12.58 0.72 10.90
CA ILE A 114 12.76 0.73 9.44
C ILE A 114 14.15 1.24 9.04
N LEU A 115 14.66 2.29 9.72
CA LEU A 115 16.02 2.80 9.49
C LEU A 115 17.09 1.73 9.80
N ASP A 116 16.97 1.05 10.94
CA ASP A 116 17.90 0.00 11.35
C ASP A 116 17.85 -1.19 10.39
N ALA A 117 16.63 -1.64 10.03
CA ALA A 117 16.44 -2.70 9.06
C ALA A 117 17.08 -2.36 7.71
N GLY A 118 16.95 -1.11 7.23
CA GLY A 118 17.57 -0.68 5.97
C GLY A 118 19.10 -0.70 6.01
N LEU A 119 19.70 -0.29 7.13
CA LEU A 119 21.17 -0.31 7.32
C LEU A 119 21.69 -1.75 7.40
N GLU A 120 21.05 -2.60 8.20
CA GLU A 120 21.38 -4.02 8.36
C GLU A 120 21.15 -4.81 7.05
N ALA A 121 20.15 -4.43 6.25
CA ALA A 121 19.88 -4.99 4.93
C ALA A 121 20.95 -4.61 3.88
N GLY A 122 21.87 -3.71 4.22
CA GLY A 122 23.06 -3.42 3.43
C GLY A 122 23.07 -2.05 2.74
N ALA A 123 22.22 -1.12 3.17
CA ALA A 123 22.31 0.28 2.74
C ALA A 123 23.55 0.97 3.36
N SER A 124 24.08 1.96 2.65
CA SER A 124 25.09 2.91 3.16
C SER A 124 24.45 4.08 3.88
N LYS A 125 23.24 4.44 3.48
CA LYS A 125 22.43 5.49 4.07
C LYS A 125 20.97 5.19 3.76
N VAL A 126 20.11 5.36 4.74
CA VAL A 126 18.67 5.16 4.65
C VAL A 126 17.99 6.50 4.91
N PHE A 127 16.95 6.81 4.16
CA PHE A 127 16.04 7.92 4.41
C PHE A 127 14.61 7.41 4.44
N LEU A 128 13.76 8.05 5.23
CA LEU A 128 12.32 7.80 5.22
C LEU A 128 11.62 8.93 4.49
N ILE A 129 10.60 8.60 3.71
CA ILE A 129 9.72 9.56 3.05
C ILE A 129 8.28 9.15 3.31
N GLU A 130 7.42 10.12 3.60
CA GLU A 130 5.99 9.88 3.74
C GLU A 130 5.40 9.37 2.43
N GLU A 131 4.61 8.29 2.48
CA GLU A 131 3.99 7.63 1.32
C GLU A 131 3.26 8.61 0.38
N PRO A 132 2.35 9.49 0.83
CA PRO A 132 1.66 10.40 -0.09
C PRO A 132 2.60 11.46 -0.69
N MET A 133 3.68 11.85 0.00
CA MET A 133 4.72 12.71 -0.58
C MET A 133 5.49 11.96 -1.68
N ALA A 134 5.86 10.71 -1.44
CA ALA A 134 6.48 9.87 -2.45
C ALA A 134 5.54 9.65 -3.64
N ALA A 135 4.27 9.34 -3.40
CA ALA A 135 3.28 9.15 -4.44
C ALA A 135 3.13 10.41 -5.31
N ALA A 136 3.03 11.60 -4.69
CA ALA A 136 2.97 12.87 -5.39
C ALA A 136 4.20 13.11 -6.29
N ILE A 137 5.40 12.87 -5.77
CA ILE A 137 6.66 13.01 -6.53
C ILE A 137 6.69 12.00 -7.69
N GLY A 138 6.31 10.75 -7.43
CA GLY A 138 6.31 9.67 -8.41
C GLY A 138 5.27 9.85 -9.52
N SER A 139 4.24 10.65 -9.26
CA SER A 139 3.23 11.09 -10.23
C SER A 139 3.51 12.47 -10.82
N ASN A 140 4.73 12.99 -10.64
CA ASN A 140 5.17 14.28 -11.21
C ASN A 140 4.32 15.49 -10.79
N LEU A 141 3.66 15.44 -9.62
CA LEU A 141 3.02 16.62 -9.06
C LEU A 141 4.10 17.62 -8.60
N ASN A 142 3.86 18.91 -8.82
CA ASN A 142 4.79 19.98 -8.45
C ASN A 142 4.74 20.26 -6.94
N VAL A 143 5.18 19.31 -6.13
CA VAL A 143 5.09 19.37 -4.66
C VAL A 143 5.88 20.52 -4.04
N GLU A 144 6.88 21.08 -4.72
CA GLU A 144 7.72 22.18 -4.23
C GLU A 144 7.09 23.56 -4.41
N GLU A 145 6.02 23.68 -5.21
CA GLU A 145 5.30 24.93 -5.41
C GLU A 145 4.45 25.29 -4.19
N PRO A 146 4.18 26.60 -3.95
CA PRO A 146 3.24 27.07 -2.94
C PRO A 146 1.79 26.86 -3.40
N SER A 147 1.43 25.63 -3.75
CA SER A 147 0.07 25.28 -4.15
C SER A 147 -0.41 24.00 -3.47
N GLY A 148 -1.71 23.93 -3.18
CA GLY A 148 -2.37 22.80 -2.53
C GLY A 148 -2.47 21.60 -3.45
N ASN A 149 -1.75 20.52 -3.10
CA ASN A 149 -1.88 19.23 -3.77
C ASN A 149 -2.45 18.22 -2.77
N MET A 150 -3.73 17.87 -2.89
CA MET A 150 -4.34 16.84 -2.06
C MET A 150 -4.12 15.46 -2.68
N VAL A 151 -3.54 14.54 -1.91
CA VAL A 151 -3.29 13.16 -2.30
C VAL A 151 -4.01 12.22 -1.33
N VAL A 152 -4.70 11.23 -1.89
CA VAL A 152 -5.31 10.10 -1.19
C VAL A 152 -4.61 8.84 -1.67
N ASP A 153 -3.72 8.29 -0.86
CA ASP A 153 -2.99 7.06 -1.13
C ASP A 153 -3.58 5.91 -0.31
N ILE A 154 -4.12 4.89 -0.99
CA ILE A 154 -4.75 3.74 -0.34
C ILE A 154 -3.90 2.51 -0.64
N GLY A 155 -3.12 2.11 0.36
CA GLY A 155 -2.22 0.97 0.30
C GLY A 155 -2.89 -0.35 0.69
N GLY A 156 -2.06 -1.30 1.14
CA GLY A 156 -2.52 -2.55 1.72
C GLY A 156 -2.99 -2.39 3.17
N GLY A 157 -2.21 -1.69 4.01
CA GLY A 157 -2.48 -1.57 5.45
C GLY A 157 -2.90 -0.18 5.93
N THR A 158 -2.76 0.85 5.09
CA THR A 158 -3.04 2.25 5.47
C THR A 158 -3.73 3.01 4.33
N THR A 159 -4.60 3.93 4.73
CA THR A 159 -5.08 5.01 3.88
C THR A 159 -4.47 6.30 4.41
N GLU A 160 -3.73 6.98 3.54
CA GLU A 160 -3.07 8.25 3.82
C GLU A 160 -3.74 9.35 3.01
N VAL A 161 -4.24 10.37 3.69
CA VAL A 161 -4.77 11.59 3.07
C VAL A 161 -3.84 12.72 3.45
N ALA A 162 -3.31 13.47 2.48
CA ALA A 162 -2.39 14.56 2.75
C ALA A 162 -2.59 15.74 1.80
N VAL A 163 -2.46 16.96 2.32
CA VAL A 163 -2.33 18.18 1.52
C VAL A 163 -0.87 18.61 1.53
N ILE A 164 -0.28 18.70 0.35
CA ILE A 164 1.14 19.00 0.14
C ILE A 164 1.30 20.39 -0.45
N SER A 165 2.24 21.16 0.09
CA SER A 165 2.69 22.45 -0.43
C SER A 165 4.14 22.73 0.00
N LEU A 166 4.93 23.45 -0.80
CA LEU A 166 6.31 23.83 -0.47
C LEU A 166 7.21 22.65 -0.03
N GLY A 167 7.01 21.50 -0.69
CA GLY A 167 7.74 20.25 -0.48
C GLY A 167 7.52 19.65 0.91
N SER A 168 6.39 19.95 1.55
CA SER A 168 6.05 19.50 2.91
C SER A 168 4.56 19.18 3.00
N ILE A 169 4.18 18.30 3.93
CA ILE A 169 2.77 18.02 4.23
C ILE A 169 2.26 19.10 5.19
N VAL A 170 1.11 19.69 4.87
CA VAL A 170 0.47 20.77 5.65
C VAL A 170 -0.58 20.20 6.61
N THR A 171 -1.50 19.40 6.07
CA THR A 171 -2.56 18.70 6.82
C THR A 171 -2.64 17.26 6.32
N TRP A 172 -3.03 16.35 7.21
CA TRP A 172 -3.11 14.93 6.86
C TRP A 172 -4.00 14.14 7.81
N GLU A 173 -4.50 13.00 7.33
CA GLU A 173 -5.07 11.91 8.12
C GLU A 173 -4.40 10.60 7.70
N SER A 174 -4.17 9.71 8.67
CA SER A 174 -3.57 8.38 8.45
C SER A 174 -4.39 7.37 9.24
N VAL A 175 -5.06 6.46 8.54
CA VAL A 175 -5.90 5.43 9.16
C VAL A 175 -5.41 4.05 8.74
N ARG A 176 -5.37 3.12 9.70
CA ARG A 176 -5.01 1.70 9.49
C ARG A 176 -6.21 0.90 8.96
N ILE A 177 -6.80 1.42 7.90
CA ILE A 177 -7.97 0.85 7.19
C ILE A 177 -7.72 1.04 5.71
N ALA A 178 -7.49 -0.06 4.99
CA ALA A 178 -7.16 -0.07 3.57
C ALA A 178 -7.46 -1.43 2.93
N GLY A 179 -6.58 -1.89 2.03
CA GLY A 179 -6.78 -3.11 1.24
C GLY A 179 -6.95 -4.40 2.06
N ASP A 180 -6.28 -4.54 3.19
CA ASP A 180 -6.36 -5.72 4.07
C ASP A 180 -7.73 -5.78 4.76
N GLU A 181 -8.21 -4.65 5.30
CA GLU A 181 -9.53 -4.55 5.93
C GLU A 181 -10.66 -4.77 4.91
N MET A 182 -10.46 -4.42 3.63
CA MET A 182 -11.40 -4.76 2.55
C MET A 182 -11.50 -6.28 2.36
N ASP A 183 -10.36 -7.00 2.42
CA ASP A 183 -10.36 -8.46 2.30
C ASP A 183 -11.03 -9.10 3.52
N GLU A 184 -10.74 -8.60 4.72
CA GLU A 184 -11.39 -9.03 5.96
C GLU A 184 -12.91 -8.82 5.92
N ALA A 185 -13.38 -7.66 5.46
CA ALA A 185 -14.80 -7.35 5.34
C ALA A 185 -15.52 -8.31 4.37
N ILE A 186 -14.89 -8.67 3.25
CA ILE A 186 -15.44 -9.66 2.31
C ILE A 186 -15.50 -11.06 2.96
N MET A 187 -14.43 -11.48 3.66
CA MET A 187 -14.43 -12.76 4.37
C MET A 187 -15.55 -12.82 5.42
N GLN A 188 -15.72 -11.73 6.17
CA GLN A 188 -16.74 -11.61 7.20
C GLN A 188 -18.15 -11.66 6.60
N TYR A 189 -18.42 -10.90 5.53
CA TYR A 189 -19.72 -10.92 4.86
C TYR A 189 -20.09 -12.33 4.38
N VAL A 190 -19.15 -13.05 3.75
CA VAL A 190 -19.42 -14.42 3.29
C VAL A 190 -19.70 -15.38 4.46
N ARG A 191 -18.96 -15.21 5.57
CA ARG A 191 -19.15 -16.00 6.79
C ARG A 191 -20.52 -15.75 7.43
N GLU A 192 -20.95 -14.50 7.51
CA GLU A 192 -22.19 -14.11 8.17
C GLU A 192 -23.42 -14.42 7.31
N THR A 193 -23.39 -14.07 6.02
CA THR A 193 -24.52 -14.21 5.10
C THR A 193 -24.72 -15.66 4.64
N TYR A 194 -23.63 -16.36 4.32
CA TYR A 194 -23.71 -17.70 3.72
C TYR A 194 -23.30 -18.83 4.66
N ARG A 195 -22.76 -18.52 5.84
CA ARG A 195 -22.16 -19.51 6.76
C ARG A 195 -21.02 -20.28 6.09
N VAL A 196 -20.25 -19.63 5.22
CA VAL A 196 -19.09 -20.24 4.52
C VAL A 196 -17.81 -19.52 4.93
N ALA A 197 -16.78 -20.28 5.30
CA ALA A 197 -15.43 -19.75 5.53
C ALA A 197 -14.62 -19.80 4.23
N ILE A 198 -14.13 -18.64 3.81
CA ILE A 198 -13.19 -18.48 2.68
C ILE A 198 -11.86 -17.91 3.20
N GLY A 199 -10.77 -18.15 2.47
CA GLY A 199 -9.45 -17.60 2.81
C GLY A 199 -9.19 -16.23 2.20
N GLU A 200 -8.21 -15.52 2.76
CA GLU A 200 -7.79 -14.16 2.36
C GLU A 200 -7.57 -14.01 0.85
N ARG A 201 -6.84 -14.94 0.21
CA ARG A 201 -6.63 -14.90 -1.25
C ARG A 201 -7.92 -14.99 -2.07
N THR A 202 -8.93 -15.67 -1.55
CA THR A 202 -10.24 -15.75 -2.22
C THR A 202 -10.98 -14.43 -2.07
N ALA A 203 -10.90 -13.77 -0.90
CA ALA A 203 -11.46 -12.44 -0.69
C ALA A 203 -10.74 -11.38 -1.54
N GLU A 204 -9.41 -11.38 -1.61
CA GLU A 204 -8.62 -10.49 -2.47
C GLU A 204 -9.02 -10.65 -3.94
N ARG A 205 -9.23 -11.89 -4.40
CA ARG A 205 -9.71 -12.15 -5.75
C ARG A 205 -11.11 -11.58 -5.99
N VAL A 206 -12.03 -11.74 -5.04
CA VAL A 206 -13.38 -11.14 -5.12
C VAL A 206 -13.28 -9.62 -5.18
N LYS A 207 -12.44 -9.00 -4.35
CA LYS A 207 -12.17 -7.55 -4.33
C LYS A 207 -11.69 -7.06 -5.70
N ILE A 208 -10.76 -7.77 -6.33
CA ILE A 208 -10.23 -7.40 -7.64
C ILE A 208 -11.27 -7.62 -8.75
N GLU A 209 -11.91 -8.80 -8.79
CA GLU A 209 -12.82 -9.17 -9.88
C GLU A 209 -14.10 -8.33 -9.87
N ILE A 210 -14.74 -8.17 -8.70
CA ILE A 210 -16.07 -7.56 -8.59
C ILE A 210 -16.20 -6.50 -7.49
N GLY A 211 -15.11 -6.11 -6.83
CA GLY A 211 -15.14 -5.05 -5.82
C GLY A 211 -15.50 -3.69 -6.41
N ASN A 212 -16.52 -3.06 -5.83
CA ASN A 212 -17.00 -1.75 -6.21
C ASN A 212 -17.61 -1.01 -5.01
N VAL A 213 -17.67 0.32 -5.09
CA VAL A 213 -18.18 1.16 -3.99
C VAL A 213 -19.27 2.13 -4.43
N PHE A 214 -19.53 2.23 -5.74
CA PHE A 214 -20.56 3.08 -6.29
C PHE A 214 -21.71 2.27 -6.91
N PRO A 215 -22.97 2.57 -6.61
CA PRO A 215 -24.11 1.84 -7.18
C PRO A 215 -24.28 2.16 -8.67
N SER A 216 -24.31 1.13 -9.50
CA SER A 216 -24.65 1.22 -10.92
C SER A 216 -25.17 -0.14 -11.40
N LYS A 217 -25.94 -0.15 -12.49
CA LYS A 217 -26.43 -1.40 -13.09
C LYS A 217 -25.26 -2.34 -13.46
N GLU A 218 -24.21 -1.78 -14.07
CA GLU A 218 -23.01 -2.53 -14.43
C GLU A 218 -22.37 -3.19 -13.21
N ASN A 219 -22.20 -2.46 -12.11
CA ASN A 219 -21.60 -2.99 -10.90
C ASN A 219 -22.48 -4.04 -10.22
N ASP A 220 -23.81 -3.90 -10.27
CA ASP A 220 -24.74 -4.87 -9.67
C ASP A 220 -24.82 -6.18 -10.47
N GLU A 221 -24.50 -6.13 -11.77
CA GLU A 221 -24.44 -7.30 -12.66
C GLU A 221 -23.11 -8.06 -12.58
N LEU A 222 -22.05 -7.48 -11.98
CA LEU A 222 -20.81 -8.19 -11.72
C LEU A 222 -21.04 -9.39 -10.81
N GLU A 223 -20.46 -10.54 -11.15
CA GLU A 223 -20.52 -11.74 -10.30
C GLU A 223 -19.24 -12.56 -10.39
N THR A 224 -18.93 -13.27 -9.29
CA THR A 224 -17.87 -14.28 -9.27
C THR A 224 -18.23 -15.39 -8.29
N THR A 225 -17.53 -16.52 -8.39
CA THR A 225 -17.72 -17.64 -7.46
C THR A 225 -16.63 -17.70 -6.42
N VAL A 226 -17.01 -18.09 -5.21
CA VAL A 226 -16.11 -18.41 -4.11
C VAL A 226 -16.30 -19.86 -3.69
N SER A 227 -15.24 -20.46 -3.15
CA SER A 227 -15.26 -21.83 -2.62
C SER A 227 -14.61 -21.84 -1.25
N GLY A 228 -15.24 -22.55 -0.33
CA GLY A 228 -14.85 -22.57 1.07
C GLY A 228 -15.48 -23.73 1.81
N ILE A 229 -15.43 -23.68 3.14
CA ILE A 229 -16.04 -24.68 4.02
C ILE A 229 -17.36 -24.13 4.55
N ASP A 230 -18.45 -24.83 4.33
CA ASP A 230 -19.72 -24.52 4.98
C ASP A 230 -19.63 -24.84 6.47
N LEU A 231 -19.77 -23.82 7.30
CA LEU A 231 -19.61 -23.89 8.75
C LEU A 231 -20.77 -24.59 9.46
N SER A 232 -21.87 -24.83 8.75
CA SER A 232 -23.03 -25.53 9.29
C SER A 232 -22.92 -27.03 9.08
N THR A 233 -22.32 -27.46 7.95
CA THR A 233 -22.21 -28.87 7.56
C THR A 233 -20.79 -29.44 7.64
N GLY A 234 -19.77 -28.59 7.64
CA GLY A 234 -18.36 -28.98 7.54
C GLY A 234 -17.91 -29.39 6.12
N LEU A 235 -18.78 -29.27 5.11
CA LEU A 235 -18.51 -29.72 3.75
C LEU A 235 -18.01 -28.58 2.85
N PRO A 236 -17.23 -28.89 1.79
CA PRO A 236 -16.89 -27.92 0.76
C PRO A 236 -18.15 -27.37 0.09
N ARG A 237 -18.25 -26.04 -0.03
CA ARG A 237 -19.37 -25.36 -0.69
C ARG A 237 -18.85 -24.30 -1.66
N LYS A 238 -19.49 -24.25 -2.83
CA LYS A 238 -19.29 -23.22 -3.85
C LYS A 238 -20.55 -22.35 -3.92
N LEU A 239 -20.38 -21.04 -3.99
CA LEU A 239 -21.47 -20.07 -4.14
C LEU A 239 -21.05 -18.91 -5.04
N THR A 240 -22.03 -18.16 -5.52
CA THR A 240 -21.84 -16.95 -6.34
C THR A 240 -22.09 -15.72 -5.47
N LEU A 241 -21.21 -14.72 -5.58
CA LEU A 241 -21.38 -13.39 -5.01
C LEU A 241 -21.62 -12.39 -6.14
N LYS A 242 -22.48 -11.39 -5.90
CA LYS A 242 -22.69 -10.27 -6.81
C LYS A 242 -22.05 -8.98 -6.32
N GLY A 243 -21.78 -8.03 -7.23
CA GLY A 243 -21.14 -6.76 -6.89
C GLY A 243 -21.95 -5.92 -5.89
N GLY A 244 -23.29 -6.00 -5.94
CA GLY A 244 -24.16 -5.38 -4.92
C GLY A 244 -23.84 -5.82 -3.49
N GLU A 245 -23.53 -7.10 -3.31
CA GLU A 245 -23.19 -7.69 -2.01
C GLU A 245 -21.80 -7.29 -1.55
N VAL A 246 -20.83 -7.31 -2.47
CA VAL A 246 -19.45 -6.90 -2.16
C VAL A 246 -19.40 -5.41 -1.82
N ARG A 247 -20.20 -4.58 -2.49
CA ARG A 247 -20.34 -3.16 -2.13
C ARG A 247 -20.89 -2.97 -0.72
N GLU A 248 -21.88 -3.77 -0.31
CA GLU A 248 -22.41 -3.74 1.06
C GLU A 248 -21.36 -4.21 2.07
N ALA A 249 -20.63 -5.30 1.76
CA ALA A 249 -19.56 -5.82 2.60
C ALA A 249 -18.48 -4.76 2.88
N LEU A 250 -18.11 -3.96 1.86
CA LEU A 250 -17.06 -2.95 1.95
C LEU A 250 -17.53 -1.63 2.60
N ARG A 251 -18.82 -1.49 2.94
CA ARG A 251 -19.41 -0.20 3.30
C ARG A 251 -18.74 0.49 4.48
N SER A 252 -18.44 -0.24 5.55
CA SER A 252 -17.80 0.31 6.76
C SER A 252 -16.38 0.83 6.49
N VAL A 253 -15.60 0.08 5.73
CA VAL A 253 -14.24 0.44 5.31
C VAL A 253 -14.27 1.71 4.47
N VAL A 254 -15.16 1.75 3.48
CA VAL A 254 -15.29 2.90 2.57
C VAL A 254 -15.76 4.16 3.28
N VAL A 255 -16.71 4.05 4.21
CA VAL A 255 -17.16 5.19 5.04
C VAL A 255 -15.98 5.80 5.78
N THR A 256 -15.09 4.98 6.35
CA THR A 256 -13.92 5.48 7.09
C THR A 256 -12.93 6.21 6.17
N ILE A 257 -12.70 5.67 4.97
CA ILE A 257 -11.88 6.34 3.95
C ILE A 257 -12.48 7.69 3.56
N VAL A 258 -13.78 7.74 3.24
CA VAL A 258 -14.47 9.01 2.92
C VAL A 258 -14.36 10.02 4.07
N GLU A 259 -14.52 9.56 5.31
CA GLU A 259 -14.44 10.42 6.49
C GLU A 259 -13.04 11.02 6.68
N SER A 260 -11.96 10.25 6.46
CA SER A 260 -10.59 10.76 6.51
C SER A 260 -10.33 11.85 5.47
N VAL A 261 -10.93 11.74 4.28
CA VAL A 261 -10.85 12.76 3.22
C VAL A 261 -11.58 14.04 3.64
N ARG A 262 -12.80 13.92 4.16
CA ARG A 262 -13.58 15.06 4.67
C ARG A 262 -12.88 15.76 5.82
N THR A 263 -12.47 15.00 6.83
CA THR A 263 -11.76 15.53 8.01
C THR A 263 -10.48 16.28 7.61
N THR A 264 -9.74 15.77 6.62
CA THR A 264 -8.55 16.47 6.12
C THR A 264 -8.90 17.79 5.44
N LEU A 265 -9.94 17.83 4.60
CA LEU A 265 -10.40 19.06 3.96
C LEU A 265 -10.85 20.11 4.99
N GLU A 266 -11.59 19.70 6.03
CA GLU A 266 -12.12 20.60 7.06
C GLU A 266 -11.03 21.36 7.82
N LYS A 267 -9.89 20.71 8.10
CA LYS A 267 -8.76 21.33 8.81
C LYS A 267 -7.74 22.01 7.89
N THR A 268 -7.92 21.93 6.57
CA THR A 268 -6.99 22.50 5.59
C THR A 268 -7.14 24.03 5.49
N PRO A 269 -6.04 24.80 5.46
CA PRO A 269 -6.09 26.25 5.29
C PRO A 269 -6.92 26.68 4.06
N PRO A 270 -7.77 27.72 4.16
CA PRO A 270 -8.68 28.12 3.08
C PRO A 270 -8.01 28.34 1.72
N GLU A 271 -6.82 28.95 1.70
CA GLU A 271 -6.07 29.18 0.45
C GLU A 271 -5.70 27.87 -0.25
N LEU A 272 -5.31 26.84 0.52
CA LEU A 272 -5.00 25.52 -0.05
C LEU A 272 -6.27 24.76 -0.43
N VAL A 273 -7.40 24.97 0.26
CA VAL A 273 -8.70 24.42 -0.15
C VAL A 273 -9.10 24.98 -1.51
N SER A 274 -8.90 26.28 -1.75
CA SER A 274 -9.16 26.90 -3.06
C SER A 274 -8.38 26.21 -4.18
N ASP A 275 -7.08 25.98 -3.96
CA ASP A 275 -6.24 25.25 -4.92
C ASP A 275 -6.74 23.82 -5.18
N ILE A 276 -7.18 23.11 -4.14
CA ILE A 276 -7.68 21.73 -4.25
C ILE A 276 -9.00 21.69 -5.03
N ILE A 277 -9.88 22.69 -4.88
CA ILE A 277 -11.12 22.79 -5.67
C ILE A 277 -10.81 22.92 -7.16
N GLU A 278 -9.80 23.72 -7.52
CA GLU A 278 -9.41 23.94 -8.91
C GLU A 278 -8.64 22.74 -9.50
N ARG A 279 -7.73 22.13 -8.73
CA ARG A 279 -6.85 21.05 -9.19
C ARG A 279 -7.48 19.66 -9.08
N GLY A 280 -8.35 19.46 -8.10
CA GLY A 280 -8.90 18.17 -7.73
C GLY A 280 -8.08 17.40 -6.69
N ILE A 281 -8.66 16.29 -6.24
CA ILE A 281 -8.04 15.31 -5.33
C ILE A 281 -7.32 14.25 -6.17
N PHE A 282 -6.06 13.97 -5.85
CA PHE A 282 -5.29 12.94 -6.53
C PHE A 282 -5.38 11.59 -5.80
N LEU A 283 -5.98 10.59 -6.44
CA LEU A 283 -6.23 9.26 -5.87
C LEU A 283 -5.23 8.23 -6.40
N THR A 284 -4.51 7.57 -5.50
CA THR A 284 -3.43 6.61 -5.83
C THR A 284 -3.38 5.44 -4.85
N GLY A 285 -2.45 4.50 -5.07
CA GLY A 285 -2.30 3.30 -4.27
C GLY A 285 -3.16 2.13 -4.76
N GLY A 286 -2.73 0.91 -4.46
CA GLY A 286 -3.39 -0.31 -4.98
C GLY A 286 -4.81 -0.53 -4.47
N GLY A 287 -5.10 -0.14 -3.21
CA GLY A 287 -6.44 -0.21 -2.65
C GLY A 287 -7.41 0.81 -3.25
N SER A 288 -6.90 1.84 -3.94
CA SER A 288 -7.76 2.83 -4.59
C SER A 288 -8.48 2.28 -5.83
N LEU A 289 -8.03 1.15 -6.38
CA LEU A 289 -8.52 0.56 -7.63
C LEU A 289 -9.95 -0.03 -7.54
N LEU A 290 -10.61 0.09 -6.39
CA LEU A 290 -12.04 -0.21 -6.28
C LEU A 290 -12.86 0.60 -7.29
N ARG A 291 -13.76 -0.09 -7.98
CA ARG A 291 -14.61 0.51 -9.02
C ARG A 291 -15.52 1.59 -8.43
N GLY A 292 -15.45 2.78 -9.01
CA GLY A 292 -16.25 3.94 -8.63
C GLY A 292 -15.81 4.63 -7.34
N LEU A 293 -14.62 4.35 -6.81
CA LEU A 293 -14.11 5.03 -5.61
C LEU A 293 -13.84 6.53 -5.85
N ASP A 294 -13.25 6.87 -6.98
CA ASP A 294 -13.15 8.22 -7.52
C ASP A 294 -14.52 8.89 -7.63
N THR A 295 -15.49 8.22 -8.26
CA THR A 295 -16.87 8.75 -8.41
C THR A 295 -17.52 9.00 -7.05
N LEU A 296 -17.34 8.09 -6.10
CA LEU A 296 -17.86 8.22 -4.76
C LEU A 296 -17.21 9.40 -4.03
N LEU A 297 -15.88 9.48 -4.02
CA LEU A 297 -15.15 10.57 -3.38
C LEU A 297 -15.52 11.93 -3.99
N GLN A 298 -15.67 12.01 -5.31
CA GLN A 298 -16.11 13.21 -5.99
C GLN A 298 -17.54 13.61 -5.57
N LYS A 299 -18.45 12.64 -5.48
CA LYS A 299 -19.82 12.88 -5.00
C LYS A 299 -19.85 13.35 -3.54
N GLU A 300 -19.04 12.75 -2.68
CA GLU A 300 -19.05 13.03 -1.24
C GLU A 300 -18.32 14.32 -0.88
N THR A 301 -17.38 14.80 -1.70
CA THR A 301 -16.61 16.03 -1.46
C THR A 301 -17.05 17.20 -2.32
N GLY A 302 -17.68 16.95 -3.48
CA GLY A 302 -17.96 17.96 -4.50
C GLY A 302 -16.73 18.41 -5.30
N ILE A 303 -15.57 17.78 -5.10
CA ILE A 303 -14.30 18.12 -5.75
C ILE A 303 -13.94 17.04 -6.77
N SER A 304 -13.43 17.43 -7.93
CA SER A 304 -12.96 16.50 -8.96
C SER A 304 -11.93 15.51 -8.40
N VAL A 305 -12.06 14.22 -8.72
CA VAL A 305 -11.08 13.20 -8.29
C VAL A 305 -10.36 12.65 -9.51
N ILE A 306 -9.02 12.70 -9.47
CA ILE A 306 -8.14 12.28 -10.56
C ILE A 306 -7.37 11.05 -10.09
N ARG A 307 -7.51 9.94 -10.80
CA ARG A 307 -6.71 8.74 -10.53
C ARG A 307 -5.31 8.89 -11.08
N ALA A 308 -4.33 8.44 -10.31
CA ALA A 308 -2.97 8.28 -10.79
C ALA A 308 -2.92 7.30 -11.97
N GLU A 309 -2.08 7.59 -12.97
CA GLU A 309 -1.87 6.69 -14.11
C GLU A 309 -1.19 5.39 -13.69
N GLU A 310 -0.28 5.45 -12.71
CA GLU A 310 0.49 4.31 -12.22
C GLU A 310 0.37 4.14 -10.69
N PRO A 311 -0.84 3.86 -10.18
CA PRO A 311 -1.15 3.92 -8.75
C PRO A 311 -0.36 2.91 -7.92
N LEU A 312 0.09 1.81 -8.54
CA LEU A 312 0.87 0.76 -7.89
C LEU A 312 2.37 1.07 -7.78
N THR A 313 2.89 2.06 -8.52
CA THR A 313 4.35 2.32 -8.58
C THR A 313 4.76 3.71 -8.13
N ALA A 314 3.79 4.60 -7.92
CA ALA A 314 4.02 6.00 -7.59
C ALA A 314 4.94 6.17 -6.37
N VAL A 315 4.69 5.46 -5.27
CA VAL A 315 5.50 5.54 -4.04
C VAL A 315 6.96 5.16 -4.30
N ALA A 316 7.21 3.98 -4.89
CA ALA A 316 8.58 3.53 -5.17
C ALA A 316 9.32 4.47 -6.13
N LYS A 317 8.63 4.98 -7.17
CA LYS A 317 9.20 5.97 -8.11
C LYS A 317 9.57 7.25 -7.38
N GLY A 318 8.67 7.82 -6.59
CA GLY A 318 8.93 9.04 -5.84
C GLY A 318 10.03 8.92 -4.81
N ALA A 319 10.07 7.80 -4.08
CA ALA A 319 11.17 7.47 -3.17
C ALA A 319 12.53 7.42 -3.89
N GLY A 320 12.56 6.92 -5.14
CA GLY A 320 13.78 6.94 -5.94
C GLY A 320 14.15 8.34 -6.45
N MET A 321 13.15 9.09 -6.92
CA MET A 321 13.31 10.43 -7.50
C MET A 321 13.72 11.48 -6.47
N VAL A 322 13.28 11.35 -5.21
CA VAL A 322 13.62 12.33 -4.15
C VAL A 322 15.12 12.41 -3.88
N LEU A 323 15.90 11.36 -4.21
CA LEU A 323 17.36 11.36 -4.07
C LEU A 323 18.06 12.40 -4.96
N GLU A 324 17.36 12.95 -5.97
CA GLU A 324 17.81 14.07 -6.80
C GLU A 324 17.29 15.44 -6.33
N LYS A 325 16.22 15.46 -5.51
CA LYS A 325 15.58 16.66 -4.99
C LYS A 325 16.20 17.08 -3.65
N VAL A 326 17.36 17.73 -3.71
CA VAL A 326 18.16 18.10 -2.52
C VAL A 326 17.35 18.87 -1.47
N ASN A 327 16.45 19.75 -1.88
CA ASN A 327 15.63 20.56 -0.97
C ASN A 327 14.68 19.72 -0.11
N ILE A 328 14.07 18.68 -0.70
CA ILE A 328 13.20 17.75 0.01
C ILE A 328 14.06 16.77 0.82
N LEU A 329 15.08 16.18 0.19
CA LEU A 329 15.95 15.16 0.80
C LEU A 329 16.60 15.62 2.10
N LYS A 330 16.96 16.91 2.22
CA LYS A 330 17.54 17.48 3.44
C LYS A 330 16.58 17.52 4.64
N LYS A 331 15.27 17.54 4.39
CA LYS A 331 14.23 17.54 5.42
C LYS A 331 13.89 16.13 5.90
N LEU A 332 14.22 15.11 5.11
CA LEU A 332 13.90 13.73 5.44
C LEU A 332 14.78 13.21 6.58
N GLN A 333 14.17 12.45 7.49
CA GLN A 333 14.91 11.72 8.50
C GLN A 333 15.77 10.66 7.82
N GLY A 334 17.03 10.54 8.25
CA GLY A 334 17.92 9.51 7.71
C GLY A 334 18.96 9.04 8.71
N ALA A 335 19.49 7.85 8.46
CA ALA A 335 20.54 7.20 9.21
C ALA A 335 21.62 6.69 8.24
N GLY A 336 22.90 6.78 8.63
CA GLY A 336 24.03 6.35 7.80
C GLY A 336 25.35 6.47 8.52
#